data_AF-A0A897NMY1-F1
#
_entry.id   AF-A0A897NMY1-F1
#
_cell.length_a   1.000
_cell.length_b   1.000
_cell.length_c   1.000
_cell.angle_alpha   90.00
_cell.angle_beta   90.00
_cell.angle_gamma   90.00
#
_symmetry.space_group_name_H-M   'P 1'
#
loop_
_entity.id
_entity.type
_entity.pdbx_description
1 polymer ?
#
loop_
_entity_poly.entity_id
_entity_poly.type
_entity_poly.pdbx_seq_one_letter_code
_entity_poly.pdbx_strand_id
1 'polypeptide(L)'
;MSDLLAVAERAADAGAEFAIERFRRDVAVETKSTAMDLVTEVDRRAQDRIVDVVREHDPDATIVAEEDDFRKTVPDRGEAG
;
A
#
# COMPACT_ATOMS: atom_id res chain seq x y z
N MET A 1 2.91 -1.60 -23.60
CA MET A 1 2.47 -1.48 -22.20
C MET A 1 3.24 -0.32 -21.63
N SER A 2 2.58 0.73 -21.10
CA SER A 2 3.34 1.86 -20.53
C SER A 2 4.17 1.37 -19.35
N ASP A 3 5.32 1.99 -19.13
CA ASP A 3 6.24 1.63 -18.04
C ASP A 3 5.53 1.66 -16.67
N LEU A 4 4.61 2.62 -16.49
CA LEU A 4 3.75 2.77 -15.31
C LEU A 4 2.84 1.58 -15.04
N LEU A 5 2.25 0.97 -16.08
CA LEU A 5 1.39 -0.21 -15.87
C LEU A 5 2.21 -1.39 -15.33
N ALA A 6 3.43 -1.57 -15.84
CA ALA A 6 4.33 -2.60 -15.35
C ALA A 6 4.82 -2.33 -13.92
N VAL A 7 5.00 -1.07 -13.52
CA VAL A 7 5.33 -0.68 -12.14
C VAL A 7 4.15 -0.96 -11.20
N ALA A 8 2.93 -0.57 -11.59
CA ALA A 8 1.73 -0.80 -10.81
C ALA A 8 1.46 -2.29 -10.59
N GLU A 9 1.63 -3.12 -11.63
CA GLU A 9 1.53 -4.59 -11.52
C GLU A 9 2.54 -5.15 -10.51
N ARG A 10 3.81 -4.75 -10.60
CA ARG A 10 4.85 -5.21 -9.64
C ARG A 10 4.57 -4.77 -8.21
N ALA A 11 4.10 -3.54 -8.02
CA ALA A 11 3.78 -3.03 -6.70
C ALA A 11 2.61 -3.82 -6.09
N ALA A 12 1.56 -4.08 -6.86
CA ALA A 12 0.43 -4.90 -6.44
C ALA A 12 0.85 -6.34 -6.07
N ASP A 13 1.70 -6.96 -6.89
CA ASP A 13 2.23 -8.31 -6.62
C ASP A 13 3.03 -8.36 -5.31
N ALA A 14 3.91 -7.38 -5.08
CA ALA A 14 4.71 -7.30 -3.86
C ALA A 14 3.86 -7.13 -2.59
N GLY A 15 2.80 -6.32 -2.66
CA GLY A 15 1.83 -6.18 -1.57
C GLY A 15 1.04 -7.46 -1.32
N ALA A 16 0.58 -8.11 -2.40
CA ALA A 16 -0.20 -9.34 -2.33
C ALA A 16 0.60 -10.53 -1.78
N GLU A 17 1.86 -10.70 -2.18
CA GLU A 17 2.74 -11.76 -1.69
C GLU A 17 2.86 -11.70 -0.15
N PHE A 18 3.09 -10.50 0.38
CA PHE A 18 3.18 -10.32 1.82
C PHE A 18 1.86 -10.57 2.55
N ALA A 19 0.75 -10.08 1.99
CA ALA A 19 -0.58 -10.32 2.56
C ALA A 19 -0.92 -11.81 2.61
N ILE A 20 -0.62 -12.56 1.54
CA ILE A 20 -0.86 -14.00 1.44
C ILE A 20 0.02 -14.77 2.44
N GLU A 21 1.29 -14.39 2.61
CA GLU A 21 2.20 -15.06 3.55
C GLU A 21 1.77 -14.91 5.02
N ARG A 22 1.02 -13.84 5.32
CA ARG A 22 0.50 -13.52 6.65
C ARG A 22 -0.94 -14.00 6.88
N PHE A 23 -1.69 -14.25 5.81
CA PHE A 23 -3.06 -14.77 5.89
C PHE A 23 -3.11 -16.10 6.67
N ARG A 24 -3.91 -16.16 7.74
CA ARG A 24 -4.10 -17.32 8.64
C ARG A 24 -2.90 -17.71 9.52
N ARG A 25 -1.86 -16.89 9.64
CA ARG A 25 -0.89 -16.97 10.73
C ARG A 25 -1.34 -16.08 11.89
N ASP A 26 -0.87 -16.31 13.11
CA ASP A 26 -1.12 -15.43 14.27
C ASP A 26 -0.55 -14.04 13.98
N VAL A 27 -1.37 -13.18 13.38
CA VAL A 27 -1.10 -11.75 13.25
C VAL A 27 -1.57 -11.13 14.55
N ALA A 28 -0.70 -10.38 15.21
CA ALA A 28 -1.10 -9.51 16.30
C ALA A 28 -2.12 -8.50 15.74
N VAL A 29 -3.41 -8.80 15.91
CA VAL A 29 -4.51 -7.95 15.46
C VAL A 29 -4.56 -6.77 16.43
N GLU A 30 -3.76 -5.74 16.16
CA GLU A 30 -3.97 -4.43 16.78
C GLU A 30 -5.19 -3.80 16.13
N THR A 31 -6.33 -3.91 16.80
CA THR A 31 -7.58 -3.28 16.39
C THR A 31 -7.43 -1.76 16.49
N LYS A 32 -7.51 -1.02 15.38
CA LYS A 32 -7.79 0.41 15.45
C LYS A 32 -9.25 0.58 15.85
N SER A 33 -9.56 1.54 16.72
CA SER A 33 -10.86 2.13 17.15
C SER A 33 -12.17 1.31 17.29
N THR A 34 -12.42 0.22 16.56
CA THR A 34 -13.68 -0.56 16.57
C THR A 34 -13.43 -2.02 16.18
N ALA A 35 -14.23 -2.96 16.69
CA ALA A 35 -14.06 -4.42 16.47
C ALA A 35 -14.15 -4.91 15.00
N MET A 36 -14.43 -4.02 14.03
CA MET A 36 -14.41 -4.32 12.59
C MET A 36 -13.25 -3.65 11.84
N ASP A 37 -12.49 -2.80 12.52
CA ASP A 37 -11.33 -2.09 11.98
C ASP A 37 -10.10 -3.00 12.19
N LEU A 38 -10.13 -4.09 11.43
CA LEU A 38 -9.07 -5.09 11.27
C LEU A 38 -7.94 -4.54 10.39
N VAL A 39 -7.64 -3.26 10.52
CA VAL A 39 -6.44 -2.65 9.94
C VAL A 39 -5.26 -3.23 10.69
N THR A 40 -4.67 -4.27 10.14
CA THR A 40 -3.59 -4.99 10.80
C THR A 40 -2.24 -4.38 10.43
N GLU A 41 -1.22 -4.73 11.20
CA GLU A 41 0.19 -4.53 10.83
C GLU A 41 0.53 -5.08 9.42
N VAL A 42 -0.31 -5.98 8.88
CA VAL A 42 -0.15 -6.55 7.54
C VAL A 42 -0.48 -5.52 6.46
N ASP A 43 -1.57 -4.78 6.63
CA ASP A 43 -2.01 -3.76 5.66
C ASP A 43 -0.97 -2.64 5.55
N ARG A 44 -0.45 -2.17 6.71
CA ARG A 44 0.66 -1.20 6.74
C ARG A 44 1.89 -1.68 5.99
N ARG A 45 2.35 -2.91 6.27
CA ARG A 45 3.54 -3.47 5.62
C ARG A 45 3.34 -3.86 4.15
N ALA A 46 2.11 -4.14 3.73
CA ALA A 46 1.78 -4.35 2.32
C ALA A 46 1.86 -3.00 1.58
N GLN A 47 1.30 -1.94 2.18
CA GLN A 47 1.42 -0.57 1.66
C GLN A 47 2.88 -0.11 1.59
N ASP A 48 3.70 -0.36 2.61
CA ASP A 48 5.13 0.01 2.60
C ASP A 48 5.87 -0.59 1.40
N ARG A 49 5.61 -1.88 1.08
CA ARG A 49 6.21 -2.52 -0.11
C ARG A 49 5.77 -1.88 -1.42
N ILE A 50 4.50 -1.53 -1.53
CA ILE A 50 3.96 -0.84 -2.71
C ILE A 50 4.66 0.53 -2.87
N VAL A 51 4.78 1.29 -1.77
CA VAL A 51 5.42 2.61 -1.75
C VAL A 51 6.90 2.52 -2.14
N ASP A 52 7.63 1.52 -1.64
CA ASP A 52 9.04 1.32 -1.96
C ASP A 52 9.26 1.08 -3.46
N VAL A 53 8.43 0.22 -4.08
CA VAL A 53 8.51 -0.06 -5.52
C VAL A 53 8.22 1.19 -6.36
N VAL A 54 7.20 1.97 -5.97
CA VAL A 54 6.84 3.21 -6.66
C VAL A 54 7.98 4.23 -6.55
N ARG A 55 8.56 4.41 -5.35
CA ARG A 55 9.64 5.38 -5.11
C ARG A 55 10.98 4.97 -5.74
N GLU A 56 11.24 3.68 -5.89
CA GLU A 56 12.41 3.20 -6.64
C GLU A 56 12.32 3.61 -8.12
N HIS A 57 11.10 3.64 -8.68
CA HIS A 57 10.86 4.06 -10.06
C HIS A 57 10.78 5.58 -10.22
N ASP A 58 10.04 6.26 -9.34
CA ASP A 58 9.91 7.72 -9.30
C ASP A 58 9.97 8.22 -7.84
N PRO A 59 11.12 8.76 -7.40
CA PRO A 59 11.30 9.27 -6.04
C PRO A 59 10.35 10.42 -5.67
N ASP A 60 9.84 11.17 -6.65
CA ASP A 60 8.99 12.35 -6.45
C ASP A 60 7.49 12.04 -6.63
N ALA A 61 7.14 10.76 -6.83
CA ALA A 61 5.77 10.32 -7.05
C ALA A 61 4.83 10.75 -5.91
N THR A 62 3.67 11.30 -6.30
CA THR A 62 2.61 11.63 -5.35
C THR A 62 1.80 10.39 -5.03
N ILE A 63 1.87 9.93 -3.77
CA ILE A 63 1.19 8.72 -3.30
C ILE A 63 -0.03 9.09 -2.43
N VAL A 64 -1.17 8.47 -2.72
CA VAL A 64 -2.42 8.58 -1.95
C VAL A 64 -2.74 7.18 -1.42
N ALA A 65 -2.79 7.00 -0.10
CA ALA A 65 -2.87 5.67 0.50
C ALA A 65 -3.64 5.63 1.83
N GLU A 66 -4.22 4.47 2.14
CA GLU A 66 -5.19 4.29 3.24
C GLU A 66 -4.53 4.23 4.63
N GLU A 67 -3.30 3.73 4.75
CA GLU A 67 -2.57 3.65 6.02
C GLU A 67 -1.65 4.83 6.28
N ASP A 68 -1.32 5.07 7.57
CA ASP A 68 -0.45 6.14 8.09
C ASP A 68 -0.84 7.59 7.69
N ASP A 69 0.06 8.57 7.84
CA ASP A 69 -0.12 9.99 7.52
C ASP A 69 -0.08 10.29 6.00
N PHE A 70 -0.19 9.25 5.17
CA PHE A 70 -0.33 9.45 3.72
C PHE A 70 -1.62 10.21 3.41
N ARG A 71 -1.57 10.99 2.33
CA ARG A 71 -2.71 11.77 1.87
C ARG A 71 -3.87 10.82 1.59
N LYS A 72 -5.05 11.12 2.16
CA LYS A 72 -6.26 10.30 2.03
C LYS A 72 -7.10 10.63 0.79
N THR A 73 -6.72 11.66 0.05
CA THR A 73 -7.47 12.16 -1.10
C THR A 73 -6.54 12.51 -2.25
N VAL A 74 -6.98 12.24 -3.47
CA VAL A 74 -6.29 12.68 -4.69
C VAL A 74 -6.37 14.21 -4.78
N PRO A 75 -5.26 14.92 -5.05
CA PRO A 75 -5.31 16.36 -5.27
C PRO A 75 -6.10 16.72 -6.55
N ASP A 76 -6.75 17.88 -6.57
CA ASP A 76 -7.56 18.36 -7.72
C ASP A 76 -6.75 18.55 -9.03
N ARG A 77 -5.40 18.60 -8.94
CA ARG A 77 -4.47 18.63 -10.07
C ARG A 77 -3.19 17.84 -9.76
N GLY A 78 -2.68 17.13 -10.75
CA GLY A 78 -1.55 16.19 -10.65
C GLY A 78 -2.01 14.77 -11.02
N GLU A 79 -1.13 13.97 -11.61
CA GLU A 79 -1.44 12.57 -11.90
C GLU A 79 -1.53 11.79 -10.58
N ALA A 80 -2.64 11.08 -10.39
CA ALA A 80 -2.67 9.95 -9.45
C ALA A 80 -1.96 8.80 -10.15
N GLY A 81 -0.63 8.77 -10.01
CA GLY A 81 0.22 7.69 -10.48
C GLY A 81 0.02 6.41 -9.68
#